data_AF-Q766W4-F1
#
_entry.id   AF-Q766W4-F1
#
_cell.length_a   1.000
_cell.length_b   1.000
_cell.length_c   1.000
_cell.angle_alpha   90.00
_cell.angle_beta   90.00
_cell.angle_gamma   90.00
#
_symmetry.space_group_name_H-M   'P 1'
#
loop_
_entity.id
_entity.type
_entity.pdbx_description
1 polymer ?
#
loop_
_entity_poly.entity_id
_entity_poly.type
_entity_poly.pdbx_seq_one_letter_code
_entity_poly.pdbx_strand_id
1 'polypeptide(L)'
;MLISSLLISTLFATFTQPLSMGLTLIAQTIITSYILFKLTKMSWYAYILVIVLVGGLLVTFIYVAVLMPSGPHARRSLWSLPVVLPTALLLVISSSKSFTNSMTWASPAIIYSKSSVIITIILITLLLLALIIVVNNTYSLKGPMRPY
;
A
#
# COMPACT_ATOMS: atom_id res chain seq x y z
N MET A 1 -13.54 -8.26 9.65
CA MET A 1 -12.16 -8.16 9.11
C MET A 1 -12.14 -7.41 7.79
N LEU A 2 -12.89 -7.84 6.78
CA LEU A 2 -13.04 -7.07 5.54
C LEU A 2 -13.72 -5.71 5.78
N ILE A 3 -14.67 -5.68 6.73
CA ILE A 3 -15.33 -4.46 7.21
C ILE A 3 -14.33 -3.52 7.91
N SER A 4 -13.44 -4.04 8.76
CA SER A 4 -12.44 -3.21 9.44
C SER A 4 -11.39 -2.65 8.48
N SER A 5 -11.01 -3.39 7.43
CA SER A 5 -10.14 -2.84 6.38
C SER A 5 -10.83 -1.74 5.57
N LEU A 6 -12.13 -1.86 5.29
CA LEU A 6 -12.89 -0.81 4.60
C LEU A 6 -12.97 0.47 5.43
N LEU A 7 -13.24 0.37 6.73
CA LEU A 7 -13.26 1.54 7.63
C LEU A 7 -11.90 2.24 7.71
N ILE A 8 -10.80 1.49 7.73
CA ILE A 8 -9.45 2.10 7.78
C ILE A 8 -9.09 2.74 6.44
N SER A 9 -9.51 2.15 5.32
CA SER A 9 -9.28 2.73 3.99
C SER A 9 -10.01 4.06 3.79
N THR A 10 -11.21 4.24 4.36
CA THR A 10 -11.89 5.53 4.33
C THR A 10 -11.23 6.54 5.25
N LEU A 11 -10.73 6.12 6.42
CA LEU A 11 -9.96 7.01 7.29
C LEU A 11 -8.68 7.52 6.61
N PHE A 12 -7.97 6.67 5.87
CA PHE A 12 -6.78 7.07 5.09
C PHE A 12 -7.09 8.24 4.13
N ALA A 13 -8.21 8.16 3.41
CA ALA A 13 -8.62 9.21 2.46
C ALA A 13 -8.93 10.57 3.11
N THR A 14 -9.12 10.62 4.44
CA THR A 14 -9.46 11.84 5.18
C THR A 14 -8.28 12.51 5.87
N PHE A 15 -7.15 11.81 6.01
CA PHE A 15 -5.99 12.37 6.67
C PHE A 15 -5.14 13.21 5.72
N THR A 16 -4.78 14.41 6.17
CA THR A 16 -3.97 15.37 5.41
C THR A 16 -2.50 15.36 5.83
N GLN A 17 -2.23 14.99 7.08
CA GLN A 17 -0.86 14.92 7.60
C GLN A 17 -0.20 13.62 7.12
N PRO A 18 0.99 13.68 6.50
CA PRO A 18 1.67 12.50 5.94
C PRO A 18 1.97 11.44 7.00
N LEU A 19 2.21 11.86 8.24
CA LEU A 19 2.46 10.96 9.37
C LEU A 19 1.22 10.14 9.74
N SER A 20 0.04 10.78 9.76
CA SER A 20 -1.22 10.07 10.02
C SER A 20 -1.62 9.18 8.83
N MET A 21 -1.35 9.62 7.60
CA MET A 21 -1.52 8.81 6.39
C MET A 21 -0.60 7.56 6.40
N GLY A 22 0.65 7.71 6.83
CA GLY A 22 1.59 6.59 6.93
C GLY A 22 1.18 5.57 7.99
N LEU A 23 0.76 6.03 9.18
CA LEU A 23 0.34 5.15 10.26
C LEU A 23 -0.94 4.37 9.92
N THR A 24 -1.90 5.02 9.25
CA THR A 24 -3.12 4.35 8.78
C THR A 24 -2.86 3.31 7.70
N LEU A 25 -1.93 3.56 6.78
CA LEU A 25 -1.48 2.55 5.82
C LEU A 25 -0.86 1.34 6.51
N ILE A 26 0.05 1.53 7.48
CA ILE A 26 0.63 0.40 8.24
C ILE A 26 -0.49 -0.42 8.90
N ALA A 27 -1.44 0.22 9.59
CA ALA A 27 -2.57 -0.47 10.21
C ALA A 27 -3.44 -1.23 9.20
N GLN A 28 -3.71 -0.63 8.03
CA GLN A 28 -4.47 -1.27 6.96
C GLN A 28 -3.76 -2.53 6.47
N THR A 29 -2.44 -2.47 6.33
CA THR A 29 -1.64 -3.55 5.71
C THR A 29 -1.48 -4.76 6.63
N ILE A 30 -1.45 -4.55 7.94
CA ILE A 30 -1.53 -5.64 8.93
C ILE A 30 -2.87 -6.37 8.85
N ILE A 31 -3.96 -5.63 8.65
CA ILE A 31 -5.30 -6.23 8.55
C ILE A 31 -5.47 -6.98 7.23
N THR A 32 -4.98 -6.43 6.11
CA THR A 32 -5.05 -7.10 4.80
C THR A 32 -4.15 -8.33 4.74
N SER A 33 -2.94 -8.31 5.31
CA SER A 33 -2.06 -9.47 5.37
C SER A 33 -2.68 -10.60 6.20
N TYR A 34 -3.36 -10.27 7.30
CA TYR A 34 -4.09 -11.25 8.09
C TYR A 34 -5.30 -11.83 7.33
N ILE A 35 -6.04 -11.02 6.57
CA ILE A 35 -7.13 -11.51 5.71
C ILE A 35 -6.59 -12.46 4.64
N LEU A 36 -5.46 -12.11 4.00
CA LEU A 36 -4.80 -12.96 3.01
C LEU A 36 -4.35 -14.29 3.62
N PHE A 37 -3.77 -14.28 4.83
CA PHE A 37 -3.40 -15.51 5.52
C PHE A 37 -4.61 -16.44 5.74
N LYS A 38 -5.77 -15.88 6.13
CA LYS A 38 -7.01 -16.66 6.28
C LYS A 38 -7.52 -17.25 4.95
N LEU A 39 -7.39 -16.51 3.85
CA LEU A 39 -7.88 -16.93 2.54
C LEU A 39 -6.98 -17.98 1.88
N THR A 40 -5.66 -17.75 1.91
CA THR A 40 -4.70 -18.59 1.18
C THR A 40 -4.20 -19.78 1.98
N LYS A 41 -4.34 -19.74 3.32
CA LYS A 41 -3.72 -20.68 4.28
C LYS A 41 -2.19 -20.82 4.11
N MET A 42 -1.56 -19.96 3.30
CA MET A 42 -0.13 -19.94 3.02
C MET A 42 0.45 -18.66 3.60
N SER A 43 1.27 -18.79 4.65
CA SER A 43 1.88 -17.65 5.38
C SER A 43 2.86 -16.84 4.55
N TRP A 44 3.49 -17.44 3.54
CA TRP A 44 4.56 -16.81 2.78
C TRP A 44 4.11 -15.53 2.03
N TYR A 45 2.93 -15.56 1.41
CA TYR A 45 2.38 -14.39 0.72
C TYR A 45 2.01 -13.25 1.69
N ALA A 46 1.44 -13.57 2.85
CA ALA A 46 1.13 -12.58 3.87
C ALA A 46 2.40 -11.91 4.42
N TYR A 47 3.48 -12.68 4.58
CA TYR A 47 4.78 -12.18 5.04
C TYR A 47 5.45 -11.22 4.05
N ILE A 48 5.51 -11.59 2.76
CA ILE A 48 6.11 -10.73 1.72
C ILE A 48 5.39 -9.38 1.64
N LEU A 49 4.05 -9.38 1.74
CA LEU A 49 3.27 -8.15 1.68
C LEU A 49 3.63 -7.21 2.84
N VAL A 50 3.77 -7.73 4.06
CA VAL A 50 4.17 -6.92 5.22
C VAL A 50 5.57 -6.34 5.04
N ILE A 51 6.56 -7.12 4.59
CA ILE A 51 7.94 -6.62 4.42
C ILE A 51 8.00 -5.50 3.38
N VAL A 52 7.47 -5.74 2.18
CA VAL A 52 7.61 -4.79 1.07
C VAL A 52 6.94 -3.48 1.40
N LEU A 53 5.78 -3.54 2.06
CA LEU A 53 4.97 -2.36 2.31
C LEU A 53 5.46 -1.57 3.53
N VAL A 54 5.86 -2.23 4.63
CA VAL A 54 6.48 -1.55 5.76
C VAL A 54 7.85 -0.98 5.37
N GLY A 55 8.67 -1.75 4.63
CA GLY A 55 9.99 -1.30 4.18
C GLY A 55 9.93 -0.13 3.21
N GLY A 56 9.07 -0.20 2.19
CA GLY A 56 8.89 0.87 1.21
C GLY A 56 8.31 2.15 1.81
N LEU A 57 7.32 2.00 2.71
CA LEU A 57 6.67 3.14 3.34
C LEU A 57 7.64 3.92 4.25
N LEU A 58 8.52 3.24 4.99
CA LEU A 58 9.50 3.89 5.87
C LEU A 58 10.42 4.86 5.09
N VAL A 59 10.94 4.42 3.94
CA VAL A 59 11.82 5.26 3.10
C VAL A 59 11.09 6.50 2.59
N THR A 60 9.86 6.31 2.08
CA THR A 60 9.05 7.44 1.60
C THR A 60 8.63 8.38 2.73
N PHE A 61 8.43 7.85 3.94
CA PHE A 61 8.02 8.62 5.11
C PHE A 61 9.12 9.58 5.57
N ILE A 62 10.38 9.11 5.64
CA ILE A 62 11.51 9.98 5.98
C ILE A 62 11.66 11.10 4.95
N TYR A 63 11.50 10.79 3.66
CA TYR A 63 11.60 11.80 2.60
C TYR A 63 10.54 12.90 2.77
N VAL A 64 9.26 12.55 2.91
CA VAL A 64 8.18 13.54 3.03
C VAL A 64 8.26 14.31 4.36
N ALA A 65 8.68 13.67 5.45
CA ALA A 65 8.84 14.34 6.74
C ALA A 65 9.91 15.45 6.72
N VAL A 66 10.97 15.29 5.92
CA VAL A 66 12.02 16.29 5.76
C VAL A 66 11.58 17.44 4.84
N LEU A 67 10.72 17.17 3.85
CA LEU A 67 10.31 18.16 2.85
C LEU A 67 9.10 19.01 3.26
N MET A 68 8.25 18.54 4.17
CA MET A 68 7.03 19.28 4.53
C MET A 68 7.33 20.45 5.49
N PRO A 69 7.00 21.70 5.13
CA PRO A 69 7.01 22.81 6.07
C PRO A 69 5.97 22.54 7.16
N SER A 70 6.34 22.74 8.43
CA SER A 70 5.44 22.62 9.59
C SER A 70 4.38 23.73 9.59
N GLY A 71 3.43 23.69 8.65
CA GLY A 71 2.31 24.62 8.56
C GLY A 71 1.17 24.22 9.52
N PRO A 72 0.40 25.19 10.05
CA PRO A 72 -0.70 24.90 10.95
C PRO A 72 -1.79 24.06 10.27
N HIS A 73 -2.30 23.12 11.07
CA HIS A 73 -3.30 22.11 10.75
C HIS A 73 -4.45 22.68 9.92
N ALA A 74 -4.54 22.29 8.64
CA ALA A 74 -5.66 22.65 7.79
C ALA A 74 -6.95 22.14 8.44
N ARG A 75 -7.78 23.10 8.87
CA ARG A 75 -9.09 22.92 9.47
C ARG A 75 -9.86 21.82 8.73
N ARG A 76 -10.16 20.74 9.47
CA ARG A 76 -10.86 19.54 9.03
C ARG A 76 -12.08 19.93 8.19
N SER A 77 -11.98 19.76 6.87
CA SER A 77 -13.09 20.06 5.96
C SER A 77 -14.22 19.07 6.25
N LEU A 78 -15.40 19.60 6.53
CA LEU A 78 -16.66 18.84 6.66
C LEU A 78 -16.99 18.01 5.40
N TRP A 79 -16.22 18.15 4.31
CA TRP A 79 -16.29 17.33 3.10
C TRP A 79 -15.87 15.87 3.25
N SER A 80 -15.30 15.47 4.39
CA SER A 80 -15.00 14.04 4.65
C SER A 80 -16.21 13.23 5.15
N LEU A 81 -17.28 13.90 5.62
CA LEU A 81 -18.49 13.25 6.15
C LEU A 81 -19.29 12.43 5.12
N PRO A 82 -19.47 12.87 3.85
CA PRO A 82 -20.22 12.06 2.87
C PRO A 82 -19.51 10.76 2.48
N VAL A 83 -18.22 10.58 2.78
CA VAL A 83 -17.48 9.34 2.48
C VAL A 83 -17.74 8.24 3.52
N VAL A 84 -18.12 8.60 4.75
CA VAL A 84 -18.32 7.64 5.84
C VAL A 84 -19.70 6.98 5.78
N LEU A 85 -20.74 7.72 5.39
CA LEU A 85 -22.14 7.25 5.35
C LEU A 85 -22.39 6.02 4.44
N PRO A 86 -21.85 5.94 3.21
CA PRO A 86 -22.06 4.79 2.34
C PRO A 86 -21.42 3.51 2.90
N THR A 87 -20.31 3.63 3.62
CA THR A 87 -19.63 2.48 4.22
C THR A 87 -20.39 1.87 5.40
N ALA A 88 -21.16 2.69 6.13
CA ALA A 88 -22.06 2.22 7.19
C ALA A 88 -23.30 1.49 6.63
N LEU A 89 -23.76 1.83 5.43
CA LEU A 89 -24.88 1.15 4.76
C LEU A 89 -24.47 -0.22 4.19
N LEU A 90 -23.25 -0.34 3.65
CA LEU A 90 -22.68 -1.63 3.21
C LEU A 90 -22.51 -2.64 4.36
N LEU A 91 -22.41 -2.14 5.60
CA LEU A 91 -22.28 -2.92 6.83
C LEU A 91 -23.50 -3.83 7.09
N VAL A 92 -24.71 -3.38 6.70
CA VAL A 92 -25.97 -4.11 6.93
C VAL A 92 -26.20 -5.21 5.90
N ILE A 93 -25.66 -5.07 4.69
CA ILE A 93 -25.97 -5.95 3.54
C ILE A 93 -25.09 -7.22 3.53
N SER A 94 -23.94 -7.19 4.21
CA SER A 94 -22.90 -8.25 4.09
C SER A 94 -23.11 -9.52 4.93
N SER A 95 -24.33 -9.79 5.41
CA SER A 95 -24.56 -10.83 6.42
C SER A 95 -24.62 -12.27 5.92
N SER A 96 -24.42 -12.59 4.64
CA SER A 96 -24.43 -14.01 4.26
C SER A 96 -23.71 -14.32 2.95
N LYS A 97 -22.53 -14.93 3.10
CA LYS A 97 -22.09 -16.16 2.43
C LYS A 97 -20.57 -16.26 2.60
N SER A 98 -20.13 -17.19 3.44
CA SER A 98 -18.73 -17.59 3.49
C SER A 98 -18.40 -18.25 2.15
N PHE A 99 -17.74 -17.50 1.27
CA PHE A 99 -17.25 -18.01 0.00
C PHE A 99 -16.09 -18.96 0.29
N THR A 100 -16.40 -20.21 0.62
CA THR A 100 -15.41 -21.26 0.82
C THR A 100 -15.19 -21.97 -0.50
N ASN A 101 -14.66 -21.24 -1.50
CA ASN A 101 -14.04 -21.93 -2.61
C ASN A 101 -12.64 -22.34 -2.13
N SER A 102 -12.40 -23.64 -2.00
CA SER A 102 -11.06 -24.18 -1.77
C SER A 102 -10.25 -23.99 -3.04
N MET A 103 -9.84 -22.75 -3.31
CA MET A 103 -8.88 -22.46 -4.36
C MET A 103 -7.63 -23.26 -4.00
N THR A 104 -7.19 -24.14 -4.89
CA THR A 104 -5.90 -24.80 -4.76
C THR A 104 -4.85 -23.72 -5.03
N TRP A 105 -4.33 -23.15 -3.95
CA TRP A 105 -3.41 -22.03 -4.05
C TRP A 105 -2.10 -22.48 -4.66
N ALA A 106 -1.75 -21.78 -5.74
CA ALA A 106 -0.53 -21.93 -6.50
C ALA A 106 0.71 -21.83 -5.60
N SER A 107 1.60 -22.80 -5.68
CA SER A 107 2.91 -22.70 -5.05
C SER A 107 3.74 -21.57 -5.70
N PRO A 108 4.65 -20.96 -4.94
CA PRO A 108 5.56 -19.92 -5.45
C PRO A 108 6.35 -20.32 -6.69
N ALA A 109 6.62 -21.61 -6.81
CA ALA A 109 7.38 -22.21 -7.90
C ALA A 109 6.71 -22.03 -9.27
N ILE A 110 5.39 -21.73 -9.32
CA ILE A 110 4.67 -21.47 -10.57
C ILE A 110 5.22 -20.24 -11.29
N ILE A 111 5.85 -19.30 -10.58
CA ILE A 111 6.48 -18.13 -11.18
C ILE A 111 7.67 -18.53 -12.08
N TYR A 112 8.40 -19.59 -11.72
CA TYR A 112 9.53 -20.09 -12.51
C TYR A 112 9.15 -21.21 -13.48
N SER A 113 7.85 -21.50 -13.63
CA SER A 113 7.39 -22.53 -14.55
C SER A 113 7.60 -22.11 -16.01
N LYS A 114 7.71 -23.10 -16.92
CA LYS A 114 7.88 -22.87 -18.36
C LYS A 114 6.80 -21.95 -18.97
N SER A 115 5.59 -21.93 -18.39
CA SER A 115 4.46 -21.12 -18.86
C SER A 115 4.62 -19.63 -18.56
N SER A 116 5.25 -19.28 -17.44
CA SER A 116 5.33 -17.90 -16.91
C SER A 116 6.70 -17.24 -17.13
N VAL A 117 7.61 -17.87 -17.88
CA VAL A 117 8.96 -17.35 -18.16
C VAL A 117 8.92 -15.96 -18.81
N ILE A 118 7.94 -15.67 -19.67
CA ILE A 118 7.79 -14.34 -20.27
C ILE A 118 7.52 -13.26 -19.20
N ILE A 119 6.72 -13.59 -18.18
CA ILE A 119 6.34 -12.67 -17.10
C ILE A 119 7.57 -12.39 -16.22
N THR A 120 8.37 -13.41 -15.92
CA THR A 120 9.58 -13.22 -15.09
C THR A 120 10.63 -12.39 -15.79
N ILE A 121 10.84 -12.60 -17.10
CA ILE A 121 11.77 -11.78 -17.89
C ILE A 121 11.34 -10.30 -17.86
N ILE A 122 10.04 -10.01 -18.05
CA ILE A 122 9.52 -8.64 -18.00
C ILE A 122 9.78 -8.00 -16.63
N LEU A 123 9.47 -8.70 -15.53
CA LEU A 123 9.69 -8.18 -14.17
C LEU A 123 11.16 -7.85 -13.88
N ILE A 124 12.09 -8.72 -14.29
CA ILE A 124 13.52 -8.49 -14.11
C ILE A 124 13.97 -7.25 -14.89
N THR A 125 13.55 -7.11 -16.15
CA THR A 125 13.90 -5.93 -16.96
C THR A 125 13.32 -4.64 -16.40
N LEU A 126 12.12 -4.68 -15.80
CA LEU A 126 11.48 -3.51 -15.18
C LEU A 126 12.27 -3.05 -13.95
N LEU A 127 12.66 -3.97 -13.06
CA LEU A 127 13.47 -3.64 -11.88
C LEU A 127 14.85 -3.09 -12.28
N LEU A 128 15.47 -3.66 -13.32
CA LEU A 128 16.72 -3.16 -13.87
C LEU A 128 16.56 -1.72 -14.41
N LEU A 129 15.52 -1.46 -15.19
CA LEU A 129 15.23 -0.14 -15.73
C LEU A 129 14.98 0.88 -14.62
N ALA A 130 14.21 0.50 -13.59
CA ALA A 130 13.95 1.36 -12.44
C ALA A 130 15.27 1.77 -11.74
N LEU A 131 16.21 0.84 -11.56
CA LEU A 131 17.53 1.15 -10.99
C LEU A 131 18.30 2.14 -11.88
N ILE A 132 18.35 1.92 -13.19
CA ILE A 132 19.05 2.82 -14.14
C ILE A 132 18.45 4.23 -14.07
N ILE A 133 17.12 4.35 -14.03
CA ILE A 133 16.44 5.65 -13.93
C ILE A 133 16.79 6.35 -12.61
N VAL A 134 16.77 5.62 -11.48
CA VAL A 134 17.12 6.19 -10.17
C VAL A 134 18.57 6.69 -10.17
N VAL A 135 19.50 5.92 -10.73
CA VAL A 135 20.91 6.30 -10.85
C VAL A 135 21.07 7.53 -11.76
N ASN A 136 20.35 7.63 -12.87
CA ASN A 136 20.41 8.81 -13.74
C ASN A 136 19.86 10.07 -13.03
N ASN A 137 18.82 9.92 -12.21
CA ASN A 137 18.24 11.03 -11.43
C ASN A 137 19.23 11.58 -10.37
N THR A 138 20.11 10.76 -9.80
CA THR A 138 21.10 11.25 -8.81
C THR A 138 22.24 12.03 -9.43
N TYR A 139 22.56 11.84 -10.71
CA TYR A 139 23.61 12.62 -11.40
C TYR A 139 23.18 14.04 -11.80
N SER A 140 21.89 14.40 -11.70
CA SER A 140 21.40 15.77 -11.93
C SER A 140 21.61 16.68 -10.71
N LEU A 141 22.88 16.94 -10.37
CA LEU A 141 23.28 17.93 -9.35
C LEU A 141 23.42 19.32 -9.98
N LYS A 142 22.30 19.98 -10.32
CA LYS A 142 22.29 21.44 -10.37
C LYS A 142 21.90 21.94 -9.00
N GLY A 143 22.90 22.37 -8.23
CA GLY A 143 22.71 22.95 -6.90
C GLY A 143 21.77 24.15 -6.95
N PRO A 144 21.19 24.56 -5.80
CA PRO A 144 20.36 25.74 -5.75
C PRO A 144 21.20 26.92 -6.21
N MET A 145 20.87 27.50 -7.37
CA MET A 145 21.33 28.84 -7.68
C MET A 145 20.73 29.71 -6.57
N ARG A 146 21.58 30.14 -5.63
CA ARG A 146 21.23 31.23 -4.71
C ARG A 146 20.62 32.34 -5.57
N PRO A 147 19.34 32.71 -5.37
CA PRO A 147 18.87 33.97 -5.88
C PRO A 147 19.51 35.00 -4.95
N TYR A 148 20.55 35.66 -5.45
CA TYR A 148 20.79 37.05 -5.04
C TYR A 148 19.59 37.87 -5.51
#